data_AF-A0ABD2DDZ8-F1
#
_entry.id   AF-A0ABD2DDZ8-F1
#
_cell.length_a   1.000
_cell.length_b   1.000
_cell.length_c   1.000
_cell.angle_alpha   90.00
_cell.angle_beta   90.00
_cell.angle_gamma   90.00
#
_symmetry.space_group_name_H-M   'P 1'
#
loop_
_entity.id
_entity.type
_entity.pdbx_description
1 polymer ?
#
loop_
_entity_poly.entity_id
_entity_poly.type
_entity_poly.pdbx_seq_one_letter_code
_entity_poly.pdbx_strand_id
1 'polypeptide(L)'
;MVKQAENICRQATIQLRDNEKTESHNWRALKEHLFNKFILRLVSCVQLASKLSFHYKIISNVTVLNFLQALGYLCTKEELLESELDVLKSLNFQINLPTPLAYVEMLLEVLGYNGCSVPATQLHATCLTLLDLVYLLHEPIYESLLRTSIENSTPSQLQGEKFISVKEDFMLLAVGIIAASAFIQNHECWSQVVGHLQNITGIAVASIAEFSYAILTHSVGANTPRRQQPVPPHLAARALRAAASSNT
;
A
#
# COMPACT_ATOMS: atom_id res chain seq x y z
N MET A 1 12.16 -9.79 -9.46
CA MET A 1 11.56 -10.99 -8.80
C MET A 1 10.50 -11.67 -9.65
N VAL A 2 9.55 -10.94 -10.26
CA VAL A 2 8.56 -11.53 -11.18
C VAL A 2 9.20 -12.33 -12.32
N LYS A 3 10.22 -11.79 -13.00
CA LYS A 3 10.98 -12.50 -14.05
C LYS A 3 11.66 -13.78 -13.58
N GLN A 4 12.09 -13.86 -12.31
CA GLN A 4 12.72 -15.05 -11.76
C GLN A 4 11.66 -16.11 -11.43
N ALA A 5 10.50 -15.70 -10.90
CA ALA A 5 9.34 -16.57 -10.72
C ALA A 5 8.82 -17.09 -12.07
N GLU A 6 8.72 -16.23 -13.08
CA GLU A 6 8.35 -16.59 -14.46
C GLU A 6 9.35 -17.58 -15.08
N ASN A 7 10.66 -17.39 -14.87
CA ASN A 7 11.67 -18.31 -15.36
C ASN A 7 11.58 -19.68 -14.68
N ILE A 8 11.31 -19.73 -13.37
CA ILE A 8 11.11 -21.01 -12.67
C ILE A 8 9.82 -21.70 -13.16
N CYS A 9 8.74 -20.94 -13.38
CA CYS A 9 7.50 -21.48 -13.97
C CYS A 9 7.70 -21.96 -15.42
N ARG A 10 8.51 -21.26 -16.23
CA ARG A 10 8.85 -21.67 -17.60
C ARG A 10 9.70 -22.95 -17.62
N GLN A 11 10.72 -23.05 -16.78
CA GLN A 11 11.51 -24.27 -16.63
C GLN A 11 10.65 -25.46 -16.20
N ALA A 12 9.70 -25.23 -15.30
CA ALA A 12 8.72 -26.24 -14.90
C ALA A 12 7.79 -26.67 -16.04
N THR A 13 7.34 -25.73 -16.87
CA THR A 13 6.45 -26.01 -18.02
C THR A 13 7.14 -26.87 -19.08
N ILE A 14 8.47 -26.74 -19.23
CA ILE A 14 9.27 -27.55 -20.14
C ILE A 14 9.40 -29.01 -19.65
N GLN A 15 9.47 -29.24 -18.34
CA GLN A 15 9.53 -30.59 -17.72
C GLN A 15 8.17 -31.33 -17.72
N LEU A 16 7.07 -30.61 -17.97
CA LEU A 16 5.68 -31.07 -17.89
C LEU A 16 5.18 -31.77 -19.16
N ARG A 17 5.96 -31.79 -20.25
CA ARG A 17 5.48 -32.28 -21.56
C ARG A 17 5.57 -33.80 -21.75
N ASP A 18 6.07 -34.55 -20.76
CA ASP A 18 6.55 -35.93 -20.97
C ASP A 18 5.88 -37.05 -20.12
N ASN A 19 4.89 -36.87 -19.21
CA ASN A 19 4.25 -38.04 -18.53
C ASN A 19 2.99 -37.78 -17.63
N GLU A 20 1.79 -38.18 -18.11
CA GLU A 20 0.47 -37.88 -17.51
C GLU A 20 0.13 -38.47 -16.10
N LYS A 21 0.86 -39.49 -15.60
CA LYS A 21 0.65 -40.02 -14.22
C LYS A 21 1.71 -39.59 -13.21
N THR A 22 2.93 -39.32 -13.70
CA THR A 22 4.03 -38.75 -12.92
C THR A 22 3.84 -37.24 -12.71
N GLU A 23 3.01 -36.62 -13.56
CA GLU A 23 2.60 -35.21 -13.54
C GLU A 23 2.01 -34.71 -12.21
N SER A 24 1.14 -35.48 -11.55
CA SER A 24 0.47 -35.02 -10.31
C SER A 24 1.43 -34.97 -9.11
N HIS A 25 2.31 -35.97 -8.98
CA HIS A 25 3.31 -36.01 -7.91
C HIS A 25 4.44 -34.98 -8.15
N ASN A 26 4.92 -34.87 -9.40
CA ASN A 26 5.91 -33.86 -9.77
C ASN A 26 5.38 -32.45 -9.61
N TRP A 27 4.11 -32.20 -9.95
CA TRP A 27 3.49 -30.89 -9.76
C TRP A 27 3.34 -30.52 -8.28
N ARG A 28 2.97 -31.50 -7.42
CA ARG A 28 2.89 -31.27 -5.97
C ARG A 28 4.27 -30.95 -5.38
N ALA A 29 5.28 -31.73 -5.70
CA ALA A 29 6.66 -31.50 -5.23
C ALA A 29 7.22 -30.17 -5.73
N LEU A 30 6.96 -29.82 -7.00
CA LEU A 30 7.33 -28.53 -7.57
C LEU A 30 6.63 -27.37 -6.86
N LYS A 31 5.31 -27.49 -6.64
CA LYS A 31 4.52 -26.48 -5.94
C LYS A 31 5.09 -26.25 -4.53
N GLU A 32 5.36 -27.31 -3.79
CA GLU A 32 5.97 -27.24 -2.47
C GLU A 32 7.35 -26.55 -2.50
N HIS A 33 8.20 -26.93 -3.46
CA HIS A 33 9.50 -26.27 -3.66
C HIS A 33 9.36 -24.77 -3.97
N LEU A 34 8.39 -24.37 -4.80
CA LEU A 34 8.10 -22.97 -5.10
C LEU A 34 7.65 -22.20 -3.86
N PHE A 35 6.76 -22.78 -3.04
CA PHE A 35 6.31 -22.18 -1.80
C PHE A 35 7.48 -22.01 -0.81
N ASN A 36 8.29 -23.05 -0.63
CA ASN A 36 9.46 -22.99 0.26
C ASN A 36 10.43 -21.89 -0.18
N LYS A 37 10.70 -21.80 -1.48
CA LYS A 37 11.56 -20.74 -2.04
C LYS A 37 10.95 -19.35 -1.87
N PHE A 38 9.63 -19.21 -2.00
CA PHE A 38 8.93 -17.94 -1.78
C PHE A 38 9.02 -17.49 -0.31
N ILE A 39 8.77 -18.39 0.64
CA ILE A 39 8.88 -18.09 2.07
C ILE A 39 10.31 -17.71 2.43
N LEU A 40 11.30 -18.48 1.95
CA LEU A 40 12.71 -18.17 2.16
C LEU A 40 13.06 -16.78 1.61
N ARG A 41 12.55 -16.44 0.42
CA ARG A 41 12.74 -15.13 -0.20
C ARG A 41 12.12 -14.00 0.62
N LEU A 42 10.90 -14.20 1.11
CA LEU A 42 10.19 -13.22 1.93
C LEU A 42 10.97 -12.94 3.21
N VAL A 43 11.40 -13.97 3.93
CA VAL A 43 12.17 -13.79 5.16
C VAL A 43 13.54 -13.19 4.90
N SER A 44 14.19 -13.53 3.78
CA SER A 44 15.45 -12.89 3.36
C SER A 44 15.28 -11.39 3.11
N CYS A 45 14.18 -10.96 2.46
CA CYS A 45 13.89 -9.54 2.27
C CYS A 45 13.69 -8.81 3.61
N VAL A 46 12.95 -9.41 4.55
CA VAL A 46 12.75 -8.87 5.91
C VAL A 46 14.08 -8.75 6.65
N GLN A 47 14.93 -9.77 6.55
CA GLN A 47 16.24 -9.78 7.20
C GLN A 47 17.17 -8.70 6.62
N LEU A 48 17.22 -8.54 5.30
CA LEU A 48 17.97 -7.48 4.64
C LEU A 48 17.47 -6.09 5.03
N ALA A 49 16.15 -5.86 5.00
CA ALA A 49 15.55 -4.60 5.42
C ALA A 49 15.89 -4.29 6.90
N SER A 50 15.91 -5.32 7.75
CA SER A 50 16.29 -5.17 9.16
C SER A 50 17.75 -4.79 9.34
N LYS A 51 18.66 -5.39 8.56
CA LYS A 51 20.10 -5.03 8.54
C LYS A 51 20.35 -3.59 8.09
N LEU A 52 19.53 -3.06 7.18
CA LEU A 52 19.64 -1.69 6.68
C LEU A 52 19.05 -0.67 7.65
N SER A 53 17.92 -0.99 8.28
CA SER A 53 17.10 -0.02 9.01
C SER A 53 17.37 -0.01 10.51
N PHE A 54 17.87 -1.12 11.09
CA PHE A 54 18.10 -1.22 12.53
C PHE A 54 19.59 -1.34 12.87
N HIS A 55 20.08 -0.45 13.72
CA HIS A 55 21.46 -0.51 14.19
C HIS A 55 21.69 -1.53 15.33
N TYR A 56 20.67 -1.79 16.17
CA TYR A 56 20.82 -2.62 17.39
C TYR A 56 19.85 -3.81 17.48
N LYS A 57 18.80 -3.85 16.66
CA LYS A 57 17.77 -4.90 16.67
C LYS A 57 17.71 -5.64 15.33
N ILE A 58 18.88 -5.96 14.80
CA ILE A 58 19.01 -6.69 13.55
C ILE A 58 18.46 -8.10 13.73
N ILE A 59 17.60 -8.53 12.81
CA ILE A 59 17.11 -9.90 12.74
C ILE A 59 18.29 -10.81 12.38
N SER A 60 18.72 -11.63 13.34
CA SER A 60 19.84 -12.55 13.18
C SER A 60 19.44 -13.81 12.40
N ASN A 61 20.42 -14.50 11.80
CA ASN A 61 20.18 -15.78 11.14
C ASN A 61 19.56 -16.81 12.11
N VAL A 62 19.97 -16.81 13.38
CA VAL A 62 19.42 -17.73 14.39
C VAL A 62 17.93 -17.46 14.62
N THR A 63 17.55 -16.18 14.70
CA THR A 63 16.14 -15.78 14.84
C THR A 63 15.30 -16.25 13.65
N VAL A 64 15.82 -16.08 12.43
CA VAL A 64 15.15 -16.51 11.20
C VAL A 64 15.02 -18.02 11.13
N LEU A 65 16.09 -18.76 11.41
CA LEU A 65 16.08 -20.22 11.35
C LEU A 65 15.09 -20.81 12.37
N ASN A 66 15.06 -20.27 13.59
CA ASN A 66 14.08 -20.68 14.60
C ASN A 66 12.64 -20.37 14.17
N PHE A 67 12.42 -19.20 13.55
CA PHE A 67 11.12 -18.81 13.02
C PHE A 67 10.64 -19.74 11.89
N LEU A 68 11.52 -20.03 10.93
CA LEU A 68 11.24 -20.95 9.82
C LEU A 68 10.95 -22.37 10.34
N GLN A 69 11.76 -22.85 11.29
CA GLN A 69 11.57 -24.15 11.91
C GLN A 69 10.23 -24.25 12.66
N ALA A 70 9.83 -23.19 13.39
CA ALA A 70 8.54 -23.14 14.07
C ALA A 70 7.34 -23.18 13.10
N LEU A 71 7.54 -22.72 11.86
CA LEU A 71 6.57 -22.80 10.77
C LEU A 71 6.64 -24.11 9.97
N GLY A 72 7.53 -25.05 10.33
CA GLY A 72 7.71 -26.33 9.66
C GLY A 72 8.67 -26.31 8.46
N TYR A 73 9.38 -25.20 8.23
CA TYR A 73 10.37 -25.09 7.16
C TYR A 73 11.76 -25.43 7.69
N LEU A 74 12.37 -26.48 7.14
CA LEU A 74 13.77 -26.81 7.38
C LEU A 74 14.63 -26.02 6.40
N CYS A 75 15.48 -25.15 6.91
CA CYS A 75 16.40 -24.35 6.13
C CYS A 75 17.76 -24.33 6.82
N THR A 76 18.82 -24.41 6.02
CA THR A 76 20.19 -24.25 6.48
C THR A 76 20.60 -22.78 6.47
N LYS A 77 21.68 -22.46 7.18
CA LYS A 77 22.22 -21.10 7.19
C LYS A 77 22.72 -20.70 5.80
N GLU A 78 23.28 -21.67 5.07
CA GLU A 78 23.83 -21.52 3.73
C GLU A 78 22.73 -21.16 2.73
N GLU A 79 21.60 -21.87 2.74
CA GLU A 79 20.43 -21.57 1.89
C GLU A 79 19.86 -20.18 2.17
N LEU A 80 19.81 -19.77 3.45
CA LEU A 80 19.36 -18.44 3.83
C LEU A 80 20.28 -17.34 3.28
N LEU A 81 21.61 -17.52 3.41
CA LEU A 81 22.59 -16.57 2.89
C LEU A 81 22.58 -16.50 1.36
N GLU A 82 22.44 -17.63 0.68
CA GLU A 82 22.31 -17.69 -0.77
C GLU A 82 21.05 -16.95 -1.23
N SER A 83 19.93 -17.16 -0.54
CA SER A 83 18.69 -16.44 -0.83
C SER A 83 18.83 -14.92 -0.64
N GLU A 84 19.49 -14.45 0.43
CA GLU A 84 19.78 -13.03 0.62
C GLU A 84 20.63 -12.46 -0.52
N LEU A 85 21.70 -13.17 -0.89
CA LEU A 85 22.59 -12.76 -1.97
C LEU A 85 21.86 -12.69 -3.32
N ASP A 86 20.94 -13.62 -3.57
CA ASP A 86 20.06 -13.57 -4.74
C ASP A 86 19.10 -12.38 -4.69
N VAL A 87 18.68 -11.90 -3.51
CA VAL A 87 17.83 -10.68 -3.36
C VAL A 87 18.64 -9.51 -3.84
N LEU A 88 19.82 -9.35 -3.27
CA LEU A 88 20.72 -8.25 -3.58
C LEU A 88 21.07 -8.22 -5.06
N LYS A 89 21.46 -9.37 -5.64
CA LYS A 89 21.73 -9.48 -7.09
C LYS A 89 20.52 -9.11 -7.94
N SER A 90 19.32 -9.58 -7.57
CA SER A 90 18.09 -9.28 -8.32
C SER A 90 17.72 -7.80 -8.28
N LEU A 91 18.15 -7.07 -7.26
CA LEU A 91 17.99 -5.63 -7.11
C LEU A 91 19.20 -4.84 -7.62
N ASN A 92 20.17 -5.50 -8.26
CA ASN A 92 21.47 -4.90 -8.65
C ASN A 92 22.16 -4.16 -7.47
N PHE A 93 21.98 -4.68 -6.26
CA PHE A 93 22.45 -4.09 -5.01
C PHE A 93 21.91 -2.67 -4.72
N GLN A 94 20.86 -2.23 -5.42
CA GLN A 94 20.19 -0.94 -5.20
C GLN A 94 19.12 -1.07 -4.11
N ILE A 95 19.57 -1.10 -2.86
CA ILE A 95 18.70 -1.28 -1.67
C ILE A 95 18.53 -0.02 -0.82
N ASN A 96 19.38 0.99 -1.04
CA ASN A 96 19.35 2.27 -0.32
C ASN A 96 18.51 3.30 -1.07
N LEU A 97 17.25 2.96 -1.37
CA LEU A 97 16.31 3.87 -2.02
C LEU A 97 15.40 4.54 -0.97
N PRO A 98 14.96 5.79 -1.19
CA PRO A 98 14.01 6.44 -0.30
C PRO A 98 12.72 5.64 -0.18
N THR A 99 12.28 5.41 1.05
CA THR A 99 11.00 4.75 1.33
C THR A 99 9.87 5.78 1.41
N PRO A 100 8.60 5.38 1.24
CA PRO A 100 7.46 6.26 1.51
C PRO A 100 7.52 6.95 2.89
N LEU A 101 8.04 6.25 3.91
CA LEU A 101 8.22 6.82 5.25
C LEU A 101 9.20 8.01 5.24
N ALA A 102 10.29 7.92 4.49
CA ALA A 102 11.26 9.03 4.39
C ALA A 102 10.61 10.30 3.82
N TYR A 103 9.71 10.18 2.85
CA TYR A 103 8.95 11.32 2.31
C TYR A 103 7.96 11.87 3.35
N VAL A 104 7.27 10.99 4.09
CA VAL A 104 6.36 11.41 5.17
C VAL A 104 7.13 12.20 6.24
N GLU A 105 8.25 11.68 6.72
CA GLU A 105 9.05 12.33 7.78
C GLU A 105 9.62 13.66 7.31
N MET A 106 10.14 13.71 6.09
CA MET A 106 10.61 14.96 5.48
C MET A 106 9.49 16.01 5.40
N LEU A 107 8.30 15.63 4.94
CA LEU A 107 7.18 16.57 4.83
C LEU A 107 6.66 17.03 6.20
N LEU A 108 6.60 16.13 7.19
CA LEU A 108 6.19 16.48 8.56
C LEU A 108 7.17 17.48 9.20
N GLU A 109 8.48 17.32 8.96
CA GLU A 109 9.49 18.28 9.40
C GLU A 109 9.29 19.66 8.76
N VAL A 110 9.07 19.71 7.44
CA VAL A 110 8.82 20.97 6.71
C VAL A 110 7.50 21.62 7.16
N LEU A 111 6.46 20.84 7.44
CA LEU A 111 5.19 21.34 7.99
C LEU A 111 5.39 21.95 9.38
N GLY A 112 6.17 21.30 10.24
CA GLY A 112 6.53 21.83 11.56
C GLY A 112 7.30 23.15 11.45
N TYR A 113 8.28 23.21 10.56
CA TYR A 113 9.05 24.44 10.28
C TYR A 113 8.17 25.59 9.79
N ASN A 114 7.19 25.30 8.92
CA ASN A 114 6.26 26.29 8.36
C ASN A 114 5.14 26.74 9.33
N GLY A 115 5.18 26.30 10.59
CA GLY A 115 4.23 26.73 11.62
C GLY A 115 2.84 26.09 11.48
N CYS A 116 2.76 24.87 10.94
CA CYS A 116 1.51 24.12 10.92
C CYS A 116 0.99 23.90 12.36
N SER A 117 -0.30 24.17 12.60
CA SER A 117 -0.90 24.17 13.94
C SER A 117 -0.94 22.79 14.60
N VAL A 118 -0.75 21.72 13.82
CA VAL A 118 -0.84 20.33 14.29
C VAL A 118 0.55 19.82 14.68
N PRO A 119 0.72 19.24 15.88
CA PRO A 119 1.99 18.64 16.28
C PRO A 119 2.41 17.52 15.32
N ALA A 120 3.60 17.66 14.72
CA ALA A 120 4.17 16.67 13.80
C ALA A 120 4.26 15.27 14.43
N THR A 121 4.53 15.19 15.73
CA THR A 121 4.62 13.93 16.48
C THR A 121 3.29 13.18 16.55
N GLN A 122 2.16 13.89 16.66
CA GLN A 122 0.84 13.29 16.67
C GLN A 122 0.46 12.77 15.27
N LEU A 123 0.78 13.54 14.23
CA LEU A 123 0.56 13.11 12.84
C LEU A 123 1.43 11.91 12.48
N HIS A 124 2.70 11.89 12.92
CA HIS A 124 3.65 10.81 12.60
C HIS A 124 3.14 9.43 13.02
N ALA A 125 2.62 9.28 14.25
CA ALA A 125 2.10 8.01 14.72
C ALA A 125 0.92 7.48 13.87
N THR A 126 -0.01 8.36 13.49
CA THR A 126 -1.11 8.01 12.57
C THR A 126 -0.60 7.71 11.17
N CYS A 127 0.38 8.47 10.68
CA CYS A 127 0.99 8.25 9.38
C CYS A 127 1.63 6.85 9.28
N LEU A 128 2.33 6.41 10.33
CA LEU A 128 2.89 5.04 10.39
C LEU A 128 1.80 3.98 10.28
N THR A 129 0.70 4.17 11.02
CA THR A 129 -0.43 3.22 11.01
C THR A 129 -1.11 3.16 9.63
N LEU A 130 -1.29 4.32 8.99
CA LEU A 130 -1.87 4.38 7.65
C LEU A 130 -0.91 3.87 6.56
N LEU A 131 0.40 4.05 6.71
CA LEU A 131 1.38 3.45 5.81
C LEU A 131 1.30 1.93 5.87
N ASP A 132 1.26 1.34 7.07
CA ASP A 132 1.10 -0.11 7.24
C ASP A 132 -0.19 -0.60 6.57
N LEU A 133 -1.30 0.12 6.76
CA LEU A 133 -2.57 -0.18 6.10
C LEU A 133 -2.45 -0.11 4.58
N VAL A 134 -1.80 0.93 4.03
CA VAL A 134 -1.62 1.05 2.58
C VAL A 134 -0.74 -0.06 2.02
N TYR A 135 0.28 -0.51 2.74
CA TYR A 135 1.06 -1.69 2.32
C TYR A 135 0.21 -2.97 2.30
N LEU A 136 -0.67 -3.15 3.30
CA LEU A 136 -1.55 -4.33 3.39
C LEU A 136 -2.71 -4.30 2.38
N LEU A 137 -3.28 -3.13 2.14
CA LEU A 137 -4.44 -2.91 1.27
C LEU A 137 -4.06 -2.14 0.00
N HIS A 138 -2.83 -2.35 -0.49
CA HIS A 138 -2.27 -1.63 -1.62
C HIS A 138 -3.20 -1.67 -2.85
N GLU A 139 -3.55 -2.87 -3.30
CA GLU A 139 -4.35 -3.01 -4.52
C GLU A 139 -5.76 -2.40 -4.37
N PRO A 140 -6.55 -2.70 -3.32
CA PRO A 140 -7.86 -2.08 -3.12
C PRO A 140 -7.83 -0.54 -3.08
N ILE A 141 -6.84 0.05 -2.39
CA ILE A 141 -6.75 1.51 -2.23
C ILE A 141 -6.43 2.17 -3.57
N TYR A 142 -5.46 1.64 -4.31
CA TYR A 142 -5.11 2.20 -5.62
C TYR A 142 -6.18 1.95 -6.69
N GLU A 143 -6.89 0.82 -6.65
CA GLU A 143 -8.07 0.61 -7.50
C GLU A 143 -9.20 1.61 -7.19
N SER A 144 -9.42 1.91 -5.91
CA SER A 144 -10.38 2.92 -5.47
C SER A 144 -9.99 4.31 -5.97
N LEU A 145 -8.71 4.68 -5.85
CA LEU A 145 -8.18 5.93 -6.36
C LEU A 145 -8.33 6.04 -7.89
N LEU A 146 -7.98 4.98 -8.62
CA LEU A 146 -8.15 4.92 -10.08
C LEU A 146 -9.61 5.15 -10.49
N ARG A 147 -10.54 4.45 -9.85
CA ARG A 147 -11.98 4.55 -10.13
C ARG A 147 -12.51 5.96 -9.89
N THR A 148 -12.09 6.59 -8.80
CA THR A 148 -12.46 7.98 -8.48
C THR A 148 -11.91 8.96 -9.51
N SER A 149 -10.63 8.81 -9.89
CA SER A 149 -9.96 9.75 -10.82
C SER A 149 -10.53 9.74 -12.24
N ILE A 150 -11.17 8.65 -12.66
CA ILE A 150 -11.73 8.49 -14.02
C ILE A 150 -13.25 8.71 -14.00
N GLU A 151 -13.87 8.88 -12.83
CA GLU A 151 -15.34 8.93 -12.65
C GLU A 151 -16.07 7.73 -13.31
N ASN A 152 -15.40 6.58 -13.45
CA ASN A 152 -15.91 5.38 -14.12
C ASN A 152 -15.69 4.15 -13.27
N SER A 153 -16.74 3.33 -13.11
CA SER A 153 -16.76 2.13 -12.27
C SER A 153 -15.80 1.03 -12.74
N THR A 154 -15.51 0.99 -14.05
CA THR A 154 -14.72 -0.06 -14.72
C THR A 154 -13.59 0.56 -15.55
N PRO A 155 -12.37 0.69 -14.98
CA PRO A 155 -11.20 1.19 -15.71
C PRO A 155 -10.82 0.27 -16.87
N SER A 156 -10.45 0.85 -18.01
CA SER A 156 -9.88 0.10 -19.14
C SER A 156 -8.42 -0.30 -18.87
N GLN A 157 -7.92 -1.32 -19.58
CA GLN A 157 -6.53 -1.77 -19.44
C GLN A 157 -5.51 -0.64 -19.68
N LEU A 158 -5.72 0.18 -20.70
CA LEU A 158 -4.85 1.31 -21.03
C LEU A 158 -4.85 2.40 -19.93
N GLN A 159 -5.95 2.57 -19.22
CA GLN A 159 -6.01 3.45 -18.06
C GLN A 159 -5.23 2.87 -16.88
N GLY A 160 -5.33 1.55 -16.65
CA GLY A 160 -4.54 0.85 -15.64
C GLY A 160 -3.03 0.97 -15.90
N GLU A 161 -2.59 0.83 -17.15
CA GLU A 161 -1.18 0.97 -17.53
C GLU A 161 -0.64 2.38 -17.27
N LYS A 162 -1.40 3.42 -17.62
CA LYS A 162 -1.01 4.82 -17.33
C LYS A 162 -0.94 5.09 -15.82
N PHE A 163 -1.79 4.44 -15.04
CA PHE A 163 -1.88 4.60 -13.60
C PHE A 163 -0.73 3.95 -12.82
N ILE A 164 0.10 3.13 -13.46
CA ILE A 164 1.31 2.57 -12.83
C ILE A 164 2.21 3.69 -12.29
N SER A 165 2.34 4.80 -13.03
CA SER A 165 3.11 5.97 -12.57
C SER A 165 2.60 6.55 -11.24
N VAL A 166 1.29 6.51 -11.00
CA VAL A 166 0.67 6.94 -9.73
C VAL A 166 0.95 5.96 -8.60
N LYS A 167 0.97 4.65 -8.89
CA LYS A 167 1.34 3.61 -7.90
C LYS A 167 2.79 3.72 -7.44
N GLU A 168 3.66 4.28 -8.28
CA GLU A 168 5.09 4.45 -8.00
C GLU A 168 5.45 5.84 -7.44
N ASP A 169 4.49 6.76 -7.33
CA ASP A 169 4.72 8.12 -6.81
C ASP A 169 4.65 8.15 -5.27
N PHE A 170 5.81 7.99 -4.64
CA PHE A 170 5.94 8.04 -3.18
C PHE A 170 5.68 9.42 -2.58
N MET A 171 5.87 10.51 -3.33
CA MET A 171 5.56 11.86 -2.85
C MET A 171 4.05 12.03 -2.75
N LEU A 172 3.32 11.62 -3.78
CA LEU A 172 1.86 11.64 -3.81
C LEU A 172 1.27 10.73 -2.71
N LEU A 173 1.83 9.55 -2.51
CA LEU A 173 1.47 8.68 -1.39
C LEU A 173 1.69 9.39 -0.04
N ALA A 174 2.85 10.02 0.17
CA ALA A 174 3.18 10.68 1.43
C ALA A 174 2.22 11.83 1.76
N VAL A 175 1.90 12.70 0.79
CA VAL A 175 0.91 13.78 1.01
C VAL A 175 -0.48 13.22 1.28
N GLY A 176 -0.87 12.12 0.62
CA GLY A 176 -2.15 11.43 0.86
C GLY A 176 -2.24 10.86 2.28
N ILE A 177 -1.16 10.24 2.78
CA ILE A 177 -1.05 9.70 4.15
C ILE A 177 -1.13 10.83 5.19
N ILE A 178 -0.40 11.92 5.00
CA ILE A 178 -0.40 13.05 5.95
C ILE A 178 -1.79 13.71 5.98
N ALA A 179 -2.40 13.92 4.82
CA ALA A 179 -3.74 14.48 4.73
C ALA A 179 -4.79 13.56 5.40
N ALA A 180 -4.74 12.25 5.16
CA ALA A 180 -5.63 11.30 5.83
C ALA A 180 -5.40 11.28 7.36
N SER A 181 -4.15 11.35 7.80
CA SER A 181 -3.80 11.42 9.22
C SER A 181 -4.34 12.68 9.89
N ALA A 182 -4.20 13.84 9.24
CA ALA A 182 -4.76 15.10 9.72
C ALA A 182 -6.29 15.03 9.85
N PHE A 183 -6.97 14.39 8.90
CA PHE A 183 -8.42 14.20 8.96
C PHE A 183 -8.84 13.34 10.15
N ILE A 184 -8.15 12.23 10.41
CA ILE A 184 -8.44 11.32 11.52
C ILE A 184 -8.23 12.02 12.87
N GLN A 185 -7.15 12.80 13.00
CA GLN A 185 -6.79 13.46 14.25
C GLN A 185 -7.69 14.67 14.54
N ASN A 186 -7.83 15.58 13.58
CA ASN A 186 -8.73 16.71 13.70
C ASN A 186 -9.15 17.23 12.31
N HIS A 187 -10.40 16.96 11.92
CA HIS A 187 -10.95 17.44 10.65
C HIS A 187 -10.86 18.95 10.44
N GLU A 188 -10.81 19.77 11.50
CA GLU A 188 -10.75 21.23 11.40
C GLU A 188 -9.41 21.72 10.80
N CYS A 189 -8.30 21.04 11.14
CA CYS A 189 -6.97 21.41 10.65
C CYS A 189 -6.63 20.84 9.27
N TRP A 190 -7.47 19.95 8.74
CA TRP A 190 -7.21 19.25 7.48
C TRP A 190 -6.98 20.21 6.31
N SER A 191 -7.82 21.25 6.20
CA SER A 191 -7.71 22.25 5.13
C SER A 191 -6.38 23.01 5.16
N GLN A 192 -5.92 23.37 6.36
CA GLN A 192 -4.63 24.02 6.57
C GLN A 192 -3.48 23.10 6.17
N VAL A 193 -3.48 21.84 6.65
CA VAL A 193 -2.45 20.84 6.34
C VAL A 193 -2.35 20.63 4.83
N VAL A 194 -3.48 20.39 4.15
CA VAL A 194 -3.50 20.17 2.70
C VAL A 194 -3.02 21.40 1.92
N GLY A 195 -3.39 22.61 2.36
CA GLY A 195 -2.87 23.85 1.79
C GLY A 195 -1.35 23.98 1.90
N HIS A 196 -0.77 23.66 3.06
CA HIS A 196 0.68 23.64 3.21
C HIS A 196 1.34 22.56 2.33
N LEU A 197 0.78 21.36 2.28
CA LEU A 197 1.31 20.28 1.44
C LEU A 197 1.31 20.65 -0.06
N GLN A 198 0.26 21.30 -0.55
CA GLN A 198 0.22 21.84 -1.91
C GLN A 198 1.36 22.85 -2.12
N ASN A 199 1.55 23.79 -1.18
CA ASN A 199 2.58 24.81 -1.31
C ASN A 199 4.01 24.23 -1.29
N ILE A 200 4.23 23.16 -0.53
CA ILE A 200 5.54 22.49 -0.41
C ILE A 200 5.83 21.64 -1.66
N THR A 201 4.84 20.88 -2.14
CA THR A 201 5.05 19.82 -3.16
C THR A 201 4.61 20.21 -4.57
N GLY A 202 3.78 21.23 -4.71
CA GLY A 202 3.11 21.59 -5.96
C GLY A 202 1.96 20.67 -6.36
N ILE A 203 1.66 19.63 -5.57
CA ILE A 203 0.57 18.68 -5.86
C ILE A 203 -0.78 19.36 -5.62
N ALA A 204 -1.69 19.24 -6.58
CA ALA A 204 -3.00 19.86 -6.51
C ALA A 204 -3.81 19.34 -5.31
N VAL A 205 -4.52 20.24 -4.61
CA VAL A 205 -5.41 19.92 -3.48
C VAL A 205 -6.39 18.80 -3.81
N ALA A 206 -6.93 18.80 -5.04
CA ALA A 206 -7.84 17.75 -5.50
C ALA A 206 -7.18 16.36 -5.47
N SER A 207 -5.95 16.24 -5.97
CA SER A 207 -5.22 14.96 -5.97
C SER A 207 -4.85 14.50 -4.56
N ILE A 208 -4.44 15.43 -3.67
CA ILE A 208 -4.18 15.13 -2.26
C ILE A 208 -5.47 14.64 -1.59
N ALA A 209 -6.59 15.34 -1.82
CA ALA A 209 -7.88 15.01 -1.26
C ALA A 209 -8.40 13.64 -1.74
N GLU A 210 -8.34 13.36 -3.04
CA GLU A 210 -8.75 12.10 -3.64
C GLU A 210 -7.98 10.91 -3.07
N PHE A 211 -6.65 11.02 -2.95
CA PHE A 211 -5.85 9.97 -2.36
C PHE A 211 -6.16 9.80 -0.87
N SER A 212 -6.22 10.90 -0.12
CA SER A 212 -6.57 10.84 1.30
C SER A 212 -7.93 10.18 1.54
N TYR A 213 -8.91 10.46 0.68
CA TYR A 213 -10.23 9.85 0.72
C TYR A 213 -10.20 8.36 0.39
N ALA A 214 -9.42 7.94 -0.60
CA ALA A 214 -9.22 6.53 -0.92
C ALA A 214 -8.65 5.78 0.30
N ILE A 215 -7.61 6.33 0.96
CA ILE A 215 -7.05 5.76 2.18
C ILE A 215 -8.11 5.67 3.29
N LEU A 216 -8.81 6.76 3.58
CA LEU A 216 -9.82 6.84 4.64
C LEU A 216 -10.98 5.85 4.44
N THR A 217 -11.44 5.67 3.19
CA THR A 217 -12.50 4.72 2.83
C THR A 217 -12.14 3.28 3.21
N HIS A 218 -10.86 2.93 3.10
CA HIS A 218 -10.34 1.62 3.49
C HIS A 218 -9.85 1.56 4.95
N SER A 219 -9.73 2.69 5.64
CA SER A 219 -9.24 2.80 7.03
C SER A 219 -10.35 2.77 8.08
N VAL A 220 -11.44 3.50 7.85
CA VAL A 220 -12.50 3.75 8.86
C VAL A 220 -13.73 2.85 8.64
N GLY A 221 -13.69 1.96 7.65
CA GLY A 221 -14.88 1.24 7.19
C GLY A 221 -15.87 2.17 6.49
N ALA A 222 -16.92 1.61 5.87
CA ALA A 222 -17.86 2.28 4.97
C ALA A 222 -18.79 3.34 5.61
N ASN A 223 -18.32 4.11 6.59
CA ASN A 223 -18.98 5.27 7.18
C ASN A 223 -18.17 6.54 6.90
N THR A 224 -17.80 6.80 5.65
CA THR A 224 -17.43 8.15 5.21
C THR A 224 -18.69 8.95 4.84
N PRO A 225 -18.73 10.27 5.10
CA PRO A 225 -19.90 11.09 4.85
C PRO A 225 -20.18 11.12 3.34
N ARG A 226 -21.36 10.67 2.93
CA ARG A 226 -21.86 10.85 1.57
C ARG A 226 -21.74 12.33 1.20
N ARG A 227 -21.11 12.60 0.04
CA ARG A 227 -21.28 13.87 -0.69
C ARG A 227 -22.77 14.19 -0.71
N GLN A 228 -23.21 15.26 -0.03
CA GLN A 228 -24.57 15.73 -0.16
C GLN A 228 -24.75 16.20 -1.60
N GLN A 229 -25.37 15.36 -2.43
CA GLN A 229 -25.90 15.83 -3.71
C GLN A 229 -27.06 16.79 -3.42
N PRO A 230 -27.17 17.92 -4.15
CA PRO A 230 -28.35 18.78 -4.07
C PRO A 230 -29.59 17.96 -4.44
N VAL A 231 -30.59 17.94 -3.56
CA VAL A 231 -31.87 17.28 -3.81
C VAL A 231 -32.53 17.92 -5.05
N PRO A 232 -32.95 17.14 -6.07
CA PRO A 232 -33.65 17.69 -7.22
C PRO A 232 -34.96 18.36 -6.82
N PRO A 233 -35.33 19.51 -7.41
CA PRO A 233 -36.46 20.35 -6.99
C PRO A 233 -37.84 19.66 -7.08
N HIS A 234 -37.94 18.52 -7.76
CA HIS A 234 -39.19 17.77 -7.89
C HIS A 234 -39.56 16.95 -6.64
N LEU A 235 -38.63 16.66 -5.73
CA LEU A 235 -38.91 15.95 -4.48
C LEU A 235 -39.35 16.89 -3.33
N ALA A 236 -38.88 18.14 -3.33
CA ALA A 236 -39.31 19.15 -2.36
C ALA A 236 -40.79 19.55 -2.51
N ALA A 237 -41.29 19.57 -3.76
CA ALA A 237 -42.69 19.89 -4.05
C ALA A 237 -43.68 18.84 -3.54
N ARG A 238 -43.24 17.59 -3.35
CA ARG A 238 -44.10 16.48 -2.89
C ARG A 238 -44.23 16.45 -1.36
N ALA A 239 -43.20 16.88 -0.64
CA ALA A 239 -43.22 16.99 0.82
C ALA A 239 -44.15 18.11 1.31
N LEU A 240 -44.19 19.25 0.61
CA LEU A 240 -45.08 20.37 0.95
C LEU A 240 -46.57 20.07 0.72
N ARG A 241 -46.92 19.20 -0.24
CA ARG A 241 -48.32 18.81 -0.47
C ARG A 241 -48.86 17.82 0.55
N ALA A 242 -48.01 16.98 1.14
CA ALA A 242 -48.42 16.03 2.18
C ALA A 242 -48.69 16.69 3.54
N ALA A 243 -48.03 17.81 3.84
CA ALA A 243 -48.24 18.56 5.07
C ALA A 243 -49.53 19.42 5.06
N ALA A 244 -50.09 19.71 3.89
CA ALA A 244 -51.30 20.52 3.75
C ALA A 244 -52.61 19.72 3.84
N SER A 245 -52.56 18.38 3.75
CA SER A 245 -53.77 17.53 3.76
C SER A 245 -54.09 16.89 5.11
N SER A 246 -53.39 17.27 6.18
CA SER A 246 -53.54 16.70 7.53
C SER A 246 -54.09 17.69 8.56
N ASN A 247 -54.49 18.90 8.14
CA ASN A 247 -55.19 19.87 8.99
C ASN A 247 -56.54 20.25 8.37
N THR A 248 -57.53 19.37 8.46
CA THR A 248 -58.98 19.68 8.48
C THR A 248 -59.71 18.59 9.23
#